data_AF-A0A2E2SUQ8-F1
#
_entry.id   AF-A0A2E2SUQ8-F1
#
_cell.length_a   1.000
_cell.length_b   1.000
_cell.length_c   1.000
_cell.angle_alpha   90.00
_cell.angle_beta   90.00
_cell.angle_gamma   90.00
#
_symmetry.space_group_name_H-M   'P 1'
#
loop_
_entity.id
_entity.type
_entity.pdbx_description
1 polymer ?
#
loop_
_entity_poly.entity_id
_entity_poly.type
_entity_poly.pdbx_seq_one_letter_code
_entity_poly.pdbx_strand_id
1 'polypeptide(L)'
;MLGLFLGSNNEVFSQNSIDFSFEKTGPNHSILVLPVWHPVIKELEQSDSLPPDLILGFDSDSLDTGDLVGVFHMNKNGEYKCAGSLSWKSNDFNMLPVWGEYPQGSDNGMEMGEKMIWLAQKKDNLIYEIEASYQKPLMAIYLKDGASAVLGMRLKLNDALSPSLIIK
;
A
#
# COMPACT_ATOMS: atom_id res chain seq x y z
N MET A 1 25.10 -41.93 -10.89
CA MET A 1 24.05 -40.95 -11.26
C MET A 1 22.80 -41.24 -10.44
N LEU A 2 22.04 -40.20 -10.08
CA LEU A 2 20.99 -40.08 -9.04
C LEU A 2 21.59 -39.93 -7.63
N GLY A 3 21.52 -38.81 -6.92
CA GLY A 3 20.69 -37.61 -7.05
C GLY A 3 20.08 -37.29 -5.69
N LEU A 4 20.88 -36.72 -4.77
CA LEU A 4 20.42 -36.24 -3.46
C LEU A 4 19.58 -34.97 -3.67
N PHE A 5 18.26 -35.08 -3.50
CA PHE A 5 17.40 -33.91 -3.34
C PHE A 5 17.46 -33.45 -1.88
N LEU A 6 18.23 -32.40 -1.63
CA LEU A 6 18.06 -31.57 -0.44
C LEU A 6 16.82 -30.72 -0.68
N GLY A 7 15.70 -31.10 -0.05
CA GLY A 7 14.55 -30.21 0.06
C GLY A 7 14.94 -29.03 0.94
N SER A 8 15.10 -27.85 0.35
CA SER A 8 15.16 -26.61 1.11
C SER A 8 13.76 -26.34 1.67
N ASN A 9 13.59 -26.46 2.98
CA ASN A 9 12.44 -25.89 3.65
C ASN A 9 12.58 -24.37 3.54
N ASN A 10 11.87 -23.78 2.58
CA ASN A 10 11.58 -22.35 2.64
C ASN A 10 10.64 -22.17 3.83
N GLU A 11 11.17 -21.82 4.99
CA GLU A 11 10.36 -21.28 6.06
C GLU A 11 9.83 -19.92 5.58
N VAL A 12 8.61 -19.94 5.05
CA VAL A 12 7.84 -18.74 4.81
C VAL A 12 7.43 -18.24 6.19
N PHE A 13 8.15 -17.24 6.71
CA PHE A 13 7.71 -16.51 7.89
C PHE A 13 6.38 -15.82 7.54
N SER A 14 5.27 -16.39 8.00
CA SER A 14 3.97 -15.76 7.90
C SER A 14 3.90 -14.67 8.97
N GLN A 15 3.88 -13.41 8.55
CA GLN A 15 3.60 -12.29 9.44
C GLN A 15 2.12 -12.37 9.86
N ASN A 16 1.89 -12.73 11.12
CA ASN A 16 0.54 -12.97 11.66
C ASN A 16 -0.26 -11.69 11.95
N SER A 17 0.36 -10.51 11.85
CA SER A 17 -0.29 -9.22 12.06
C SER A 17 0.47 -8.09 11.38
N ILE A 18 -0.26 -7.14 10.80
CA ILE A 18 0.30 -5.93 10.19
C ILE A 18 0.29 -4.79 11.20
N ASP A 19 1.46 -4.20 11.43
CA ASP A 19 1.62 -2.98 12.22
C ASP A 19 1.64 -1.75 11.31
N PHE A 20 0.66 -0.86 11.49
CA PHE A 20 0.57 0.39 10.75
C PHE A 20 1.37 1.53 11.40
N SER A 21 2.04 1.30 12.53
CA SER A 21 2.94 2.27 13.15
C SER A 21 4.20 2.45 12.30
N PHE A 22 4.73 3.66 12.23
CA PHE A 22 5.91 3.99 11.43
C PHE A 22 6.78 5.04 12.12
N GLU A 23 8.05 5.05 11.75
CA GLU A 23 9.02 6.07 12.17
C GLU A 23 9.30 7.05 11.03
N LYS A 24 9.69 8.28 11.38
CA LYS A 24 10.06 9.32 10.41
C LYS A 24 11.57 9.27 10.16
N THR A 25 12.01 8.28 9.41
CA THR A 25 13.42 7.89 9.33
C THR A 25 14.26 8.75 8.39
N GLY A 26 13.73 9.15 7.24
CA GLY A 26 14.47 9.86 6.19
C GLY A 26 13.67 10.95 5.46
N PRO A 27 14.08 11.36 4.24
CA PRO A 27 13.24 12.21 3.39
C PRO A 27 11.91 11.53 3.06
N ASN A 28 10.84 12.30 2.88
CA ASN A 28 9.53 11.74 2.58
C ASN A 28 9.18 11.80 1.10
N HIS A 29 8.27 10.93 0.69
CA HIS A 29 7.50 11.01 -0.54
C HIS A 29 6.06 11.33 -0.16
N SER A 30 5.48 12.39 -0.73
CA SER A 30 4.12 12.82 -0.41
C SER A 30 3.12 12.22 -1.40
N ILE A 31 2.13 11.49 -0.90
CA ILE A 31 1.07 10.93 -1.74
C ILE A 31 -0.23 11.66 -1.47
N LEU A 32 -0.89 12.14 -2.52
CA LEU A 32 -2.26 12.65 -2.48
C LEU A 32 -3.21 11.62 -3.10
N VAL A 33 -4.20 11.16 -2.33
CA VAL A 33 -5.31 10.38 -2.88
C VAL A 33 -6.47 11.32 -3.17
N LEU A 34 -6.93 11.32 -4.42
CA LEU A 34 -8.03 12.18 -4.85
C LEU A 34 -9.39 11.58 -4.50
N PRO A 35 -10.34 12.38 -3.97
CA PRO A 35 -11.70 11.92 -3.76
C PRO A 35 -12.47 11.79 -5.08
N VAL A 36 -13.54 10.99 -5.09
CA VAL A 36 -14.30 10.69 -6.32
C VAL A 36 -15.01 11.89 -6.93
N TRP A 37 -15.28 12.94 -6.14
CA TRP A 37 -15.85 14.19 -6.63
C TRP A 37 -14.81 15.11 -7.27
N HIS A 38 -13.51 14.82 -7.16
CA HIS A 38 -12.47 15.69 -7.66
C HIS A 38 -12.60 15.90 -9.18
N PRO A 39 -12.47 17.15 -9.70
CA PRO A 39 -12.69 17.44 -11.12
C PRO A 39 -11.86 16.58 -12.08
N VAL A 40 -10.61 16.27 -11.74
CA VAL A 40 -9.75 15.37 -12.54
C VAL A 40 -10.34 13.97 -12.66
N ILE A 41 -10.94 13.43 -11.59
CA ILE A 41 -11.61 12.12 -11.65
C ILE A 41 -12.84 12.21 -12.55
N LYS A 42 -13.64 13.27 -12.40
CA LYS A 42 -14.85 13.49 -13.22
C LYS A 42 -14.56 13.67 -14.70
N GLU A 43 -13.45 14.32 -15.04
CA GLU A 43 -13.00 14.46 -16.42
C GLU A 43 -12.54 13.12 -17.00
N LEU A 44 -11.76 12.34 -16.23
CA LEU A 44 -11.31 11.01 -16.66
C LEU A 44 -12.48 10.03 -16.84
N GLU A 45 -13.47 10.06 -15.95
CA GLU A 45 -14.70 9.24 -16.06
C GLU A 45 -15.47 9.48 -17.37
N GLN A 46 -15.33 10.66 -18.00
CA GLN A 46 -15.97 11.01 -19.26
C GLN A 46 -15.10 10.72 -20.49
N SER A 47 -13.87 10.26 -20.30
CA SER A 47 -12.94 9.96 -21.39
C SER A 47 -13.29 8.62 -22.06
N ASP A 48 -13.47 8.63 -23.37
CA ASP A 48 -13.68 7.42 -24.18
C ASP A 48 -12.41 6.55 -24.33
N SER A 49 -11.26 7.05 -23.87
CA SER A 49 -9.96 6.39 -24.03
C SER A 49 -9.21 6.32 -22.71
N LEU A 50 -9.66 5.44 -21.82
CA LEU A 50 -8.92 5.08 -20.62
C LEU A 50 -8.20 3.74 -20.80
N PRO A 51 -7.01 3.57 -20.19
CA PRO A 51 -6.40 2.25 -20.05
C PRO A 51 -7.38 1.28 -19.34
N PRO A 52 -7.50 0.02 -19.78
CA PRO A 52 -8.46 -0.93 -19.23
C PRO A 52 -8.24 -1.26 -17.75
N ASP A 53 -6.99 -1.15 -17.29
CA ASP A 53 -6.60 -1.43 -15.91
C ASP A 53 -6.62 -0.18 -15.01
N LEU A 54 -7.00 0.99 -15.55
CA LEU A 54 -7.09 2.21 -14.77
C LEU A 54 -8.30 2.16 -13.82
N ILE A 55 -8.03 2.23 -12.53
CA ILE A 55 -9.05 2.37 -11.49
C ILE A 55 -9.28 3.85 -11.24
N LEU A 56 -10.54 4.28 -11.26
CA LEU A 56 -10.97 5.62 -10.88
C LEU A 56 -11.86 5.52 -9.64
N GLY A 57 -11.53 6.27 -8.58
CA GLY A 57 -12.25 6.15 -7.32
C GLY A 57 -12.04 4.81 -6.61
N PHE A 58 -13.07 4.31 -5.91
CA PHE A 58 -13.03 3.00 -5.26
C PHE A 58 -13.86 1.98 -6.05
N ASP A 59 -13.24 0.87 -6.44
CA ASP A 59 -13.91 -0.24 -7.12
C ASP A 59 -14.31 -1.34 -6.14
N SER A 60 -15.58 -1.77 -6.18
CA SER A 60 -16.21 -2.90 -5.47
C SER A 60 -16.28 -2.88 -3.93
N ASP A 61 -15.31 -2.28 -3.22
CA ASP A 61 -15.31 -2.11 -1.75
C ASP A 61 -14.71 -0.74 -1.41
N SER A 62 -15.30 -0.06 -0.43
CA SER A 62 -14.86 1.26 0.01
C SER A 62 -14.31 1.22 1.43
N LEU A 63 -13.36 2.11 1.68
CA LEU A 63 -12.90 2.42 3.03
C LEU A 63 -13.84 3.41 3.70
N ASP A 64 -14.19 3.11 4.94
CA ASP A 64 -14.94 4.00 5.80
C ASP A 64 -14.00 4.99 6.50
N THR A 65 -14.56 6.14 6.89
CA THR A 65 -13.81 7.05 7.76
C THR A 65 -13.44 6.34 9.06
N GLY A 66 -12.14 6.38 9.38
CA GLY A 66 -11.57 5.70 10.55
C GLY A 66 -10.83 4.39 10.25
N ASP A 67 -10.99 3.80 9.06
CA ASP A 67 -10.15 2.67 8.64
C ASP A 67 -8.68 3.11 8.53
N LEU A 68 -7.73 2.21 8.76
CA LEU A 68 -6.30 2.52 8.61
C LEU A 68 -5.85 2.20 7.19
N VAL A 69 -5.09 3.12 6.59
CA VAL A 69 -4.45 2.91 5.28
C VAL A 69 -2.98 3.26 5.40
N GLY A 70 -2.12 2.42 4.84
CA GLY A 70 -0.68 2.63 4.88
C GLY A 70 0.03 2.13 3.64
N VAL A 71 1.24 2.68 3.46
CA VAL A 71 2.22 2.23 2.48
C VAL A 71 3.34 1.51 3.20
N PHE A 72 3.73 0.37 2.64
CA PHE A 72 4.66 -0.58 3.21
C PHE A 72 5.79 -0.88 2.24
N HIS A 73 6.93 -1.24 2.81
CA HIS A 73 8.03 -1.93 2.13
C HIS A 73 8.19 -3.35 2.69
N MET A 74 8.92 -4.19 1.96
CA MET A 74 9.40 -5.48 2.46
C MET A 74 10.78 -5.29 3.05
N ASN A 75 10.95 -5.59 4.34
CA ASN A 75 12.29 -5.61 4.90
C ASN A 75 13.08 -6.85 4.43
N LYS A 76 14.35 -6.92 4.78
CA LYS A 76 15.26 -8.04 4.45
C LYS A 76 14.82 -9.39 5.02
N ASN A 77 13.92 -9.39 6.02
CA ASN A 77 13.35 -10.60 6.61
C ASN A 77 12.04 -11.05 5.90
N GLY A 78 11.58 -10.31 4.88
CA GLY A 78 10.33 -10.58 4.18
C GLY A 78 9.07 -10.14 4.94
N GLU A 79 9.20 -9.19 5.86
CA GLU A 79 8.09 -8.65 6.66
C GLU A 79 7.63 -7.30 6.09
N TYR A 80 6.33 -7.04 6.14
CA TYR A 80 5.74 -5.74 5.87
C TYR A 80 6.13 -4.76 6.99
N LYS A 81 6.83 -3.69 6.61
CA LYS A 81 7.12 -2.56 7.49
C LYS A 81 6.44 -1.31 6.95
N CYS A 82 5.67 -0.65 7.81
CA CYS A 82 4.94 0.55 7.45
C CYS A 82 5.91 1.72 7.29
N ALA A 83 5.92 2.32 6.11
CA ALA A 83 6.67 3.54 5.82
C ALA A 83 5.79 4.79 5.99
N GLY A 84 4.49 4.64 6.19
CA GLY A 84 3.57 5.73 6.46
C GLY A 84 2.13 5.25 6.48
N SER A 85 1.33 5.74 7.44
CA SER A 85 -0.10 5.44 7.52
C SER A 85 -0.93 6.64 7.97
N LEU A 86 -2.25 6.55 7.76
CA LEU A 86 -3.23 7.51 8.25
C LEU A 86 -4.57 6.83 8.57
N SER A 87 -5.40 7.55 9.34
CA SER A 87 -6.83 7.25 9.47
C SER A 87 -7.55 7.81 8.25
N TRP A 88 -8.22 6.93 7.52
CA TRP A 88 -8.88 7.24 6.26
C TRP A 88 -10.00 8.25 6.45
N LYS A 89 -10.10 9.19 5.51
CA LYS A 89 -11.24 10.10 5.38
C LYS A 89 -12.03 9.72 4.13
N SER A 90 -13.20 9.12 4.31
CA SER A 90 -14.01 8.68 3.19
C SER A 90 -14.49 9.86 2.36
N ASN A 91 -14.30 9.76 1.03
CA ASN A 91 -14.67 10.78 0.05
C ASN A 91 -14.11 12.18 0.31
N ASP A 92 -12.93 12.27 0.91
CA ASP A 92 -12.17 13.51 1.13
C ASP A 92 -10.71 13.32 0.68
N PHE A 93 -9.94 14.39 0.66
CA PHE A 93 -8.50 14.31 0.41
C PHE A 93 -7.77 13.58 1.53
N ASN A 94 -6.95 12.61 1.14
CA ASN A 94 -6.04 11.91 2.03
C ASN A 94 -4.60 12.20 1.57
N MET A 95 -3.81 12.83 2.44
CA MET A 95 -2.40 13.12 2.18
C MET A 95 -1.54 12.25 3.08
N LEU A 96 -0.79 11.34 2.47
CA LEU A 96 0.02 10.34 3.16
C LEU A 96 1.52 10.59 2.91
N PRO A 97 2.29 11.03 3.92
CA PRO A 97 3.74 11.04 3.82
C PRO A 97 4.30 9.62 4.02
N VAL A 98 5.16 9.20 3.10
CA VAL A 98 5.88 7.91 3.16
C VAL A 98 7.37 8.19 3.39
N TRP A 99 7.95 7.58 4.40
CA TRP A 99 9.32 7.85 4.85
C TRP A 99 10.32 6.88 4.23
N GLY A 100 11.41 7.43 3.71
CA GLY A 100 12.51 6.64 3.16
C GLY A 100 13.49 6.16 4.22
N GLU A 101 14.33 5.21 3.84
CA GLU A 101 15.41 4.76 4.71
C GLU A 101 16.45 5.86 4.97
N TYR A 102 17.01 5.82 6.18
CA TYR A 102 18.18 6.62 6.53
C TYR A 102 18.91 6.04 7.76
N PRO A 103 20.26 5.97 7.73
CA PRO A 103 21.13 6.20 6.56
C PRO A 103 20.94 5.11 5.50
N GLN A 104 21.41 5.34 4.28
CA GLN A 104 21.24 4.36 3.19
C GLN A 104 21.68 2.94 3.58
N GLY A 105 20.83 1.94 3.31
CA GLY A 105 21.02 0.53 3.64
C GLY A 105 20.51 0.10 5.02
N SER A 106 19.90 1.01 5.79
CA SER A 106 19.38 0.73 7.13
C SER A 106 18.10 -0.10 7.14
N ASP A 107 17.38 -0.21 6.02
CA ASP A 107 16.14 -1.01 5.92
C ASP A 107 15.07 -0.62 6.95
N ASN A 108 15.05 0.67 7.34
CA ASN A 108 14.10 1.26 8.29
C ASN A 108 13.04 2.16 7.62
N GLY A 109 12.98 2.14 6.29
CA GLY A 109 12.03 2.88 5.46
C GLY A 109 12.22 2.51 4.00
N MET A 110 11.51 3.19 3.10
CA MET A 110 11.55 2.89 1.66
C MET A 110 12.93 3.18 1.03
N GLU A 111 13.41 2.29 0.18
CA GLU A 111 14.57 2.54 -0.68
C GLU A 111 14.17 3.31 -1.95
N MET A 112 15.11 4.08 -2.53
CA MET A 112 14.87 4.80 -3.79
C MET A 112 14.47 3.84 -4.91
N GLY A 113 13.31 4.10 -5.54
CA GLY A 113 12.78 3.29 -6.63
C GLY A 113 12.02 2.04 -6.20
N GLU A 114 11.90 1.79 -4.90
CA GLU A 114 11.11 0.68 -4.38
C GLU A 114 9.60 0.90 -4.65
N LYS A 115 8.89 -0.18 -4.99
CA LYS A 115 7.45 -0.14 -5.22
C LYS A 115 6.71 0.06 -3.91
N MET A 116 5.76 1.00 -3.89
CA MET A 116 4.90 1.21 -2.73
C MET A 116 3.83 0.11 -2.65
N ILE A 117 3.82 -0.63 -1.55
CA ILE A 117 2.80 -1.66 -1.28
C ILE A 117 1.73 -1.06 -0.38
N TRP A 118 0.47 -1.09 -0.80
CA TRP A 118 -0.62 -0.51 -0.02
C TRP A 118 -1.40 -1.59 0.70
N LEU A 119 -1.64 -1.35 1.99
CA LEU A 119 -2.54 -2.16 2.81
C LEU A 119 -3.56 -1.27 3.51
N ALA A 120 -4.74 -1.83 3.76
CA ALA A 120 -5.74 -1.26 4.65
C ALA A 120 -6.11 -2.24 5.77
N GLN A 121 -6.50 -1.69 6.91
CA GLN A 121 -7.15 -2.40 7.98
C GLN A 121 -8.51 -1.76 8.24
N LYS A 122 -9.58 -2.54 8.07
CA LYS A 122 -10.95 -2.11 8.40
C LYS A 122 -11.24 -2.34 9.89
N LYS A 123 -12.36 -1.80 10.37
CA LYS A 123 -12.78 -1.89 11.80
C LYS A 123 -12.92 -3.31 12.36
N ASP A 124 -13.11 -4.30 11.50
CA ASP A 124 -13.15 -5.73 11.85
C ASP A 124 -11.75 -6.37 11.98
N ASN A 125 -10.69 -5.57 11.83
CA ASN A 125 -9.28 -5.96 11.81
C ASN A 125 -8.87 -6.83 10.60
N LEU A 126 -9.73 -6.96 9.59
CA LEU A 126 -9.36 -7.62 8.34
C LEU A 126 -8.39 -6.73 7.55
N ILE A 127 -7.40 -7.38 6.93
CA ILE A 127 -6.37 -6.73 6.13
C ILE A 127 -6.73 -6.86 4.65
N TYR A 128 -6.64 -5.75 3.94
CA TYR A 128 -6.87 -5.68 2.50
C TYR A 128 -5.61 -5.19 1.82
N GLU A 129 -5.23 -5.85 0.73
CA GLU A 129 -4.32 -5.28 -0.25
C GLU A 129 -5.06 -4.23 -1.07
N ILE A 130 -4.37 -3.13 -1.41
CA ILE A 130 -4.93 -2.11 -2.28
C ILE A 130 -4.13 -2.06 -3.58
N GLU A 131 -4.82 -2.27 -4.69
CA GLU A 131 -4.33 -1.94 -6.02
C GLU A 131 -4.59 -0.45 -6.26
N ALA A 132 -3.54 0.37 -6.28
CA ALA A 132 -3.63 1.82 -6.51
C ALA A 132 -3.31 2.18 -7.97
N SER A 133 -4.17 2.98 -8.57
CA SER A 133 -3.96 3.59 -9.88
C SER A 133 -3.45 5.02 -9.73
N TYR A 134 -2.33 5.32 -10.38
CA TYR A 134 -1.67 6.61 -10.30
C TYR A 134 -1.82 7.41 -11.59
N GLN A 135 -1.66 8.73 -11.49
CA GLN A 135 -1.68 9.61 -12.67
C GLN A 135 -0.57 9.27 -13.69
N LYS A 136 0.57 8.74 -13.23
CA LYS A 136 1.67 8.24 -14.08
C LYS A 136 2.26 6.96 -13.47
N PRO A 137 2.76 6.00 -14.27
CA PRO A 137 3.35 4.77 -13.73
C PRO A 137 4.49 4.97 -12.73
N LEU A 138 5.37 5.96 -12.96
CA LEU A 138 6.49 6.27 -12.06
C LEU A 138 6.08 6.88 -10.71
N MET A 139 4.79 7.17 -10.50
CA MET A 139 4.26 7.59 -9.19
C MET A 139 3.98 6.39 -8.26
N ALA A 140 4.11 5.15 -8.74
CA ALA A 140 3.94 3.96 -7.91
C ALA A 140 5.20 3.56 -7.11
N ILE A 141 6.31 4.29 -7.29
CA ILE A 141 7.59 4.02 -6.62
C ILE A 141 7.98 5.16 -5.69
N TYR A 142 8.70 4.82 -4.62
CA TYR A 142 9.26 5.82 -3.72
C TYR A 142 10.37 6.61 -4.40
N LEU A 143 10.35 7.92 -4.16
CA LEU A 143 11.35 8.89 -4.60
C LEU A 143 11.55 9.87 -3.45
N LYS A 144 12.79 10.14 -3.07
CA LYS A 144 13.16 11.16 -2.07
C LYS A 144 12.60 12.50 -2.50
N ASP A 145 11.90 13.16 -1.59
CA ASP A 145 11.20 14.43 -1.81
C ASP A 145 10.20 14.38 -2.99
N GLY A 146 9.73 13.16 -3.32
CA GLY A 146 8.82 12.90 -4.42
C GLY A 146 7.37 13.23 -4.08
N ALA A 147 6.55 13.29 -5.13
CA ALA A 147 5.11 13.46 -5.00
C ALA A 147 4.35 12.57 -5.97
N SER A 148 3.24 12.01 -5.50
CA SER A 148 2.36 11.13 -6.28
C SER A 148 0.90 11.50 -6.10
N ALA A 149 0.12 11.32 -7.15
CA ALA A 149 -1.33 11.44 -7.12
C ALA A 149 -1.97 10.10 -7.47
N VAL A 150 -2.80 9.59 -6.56
CA VAL A 150 -3.61 8.38 -6.74
C VAL A 150 -4.99 8.78 -7.25
N LEU A 151 -5.38 8.18 -8.37
CA LEU A 151 -6.66 8.40 -9.06
C LEU A 151 -7.74 7.43 -8.59
N GLY A 152 -7.35 6.24 -8.16
CA GLY A 152 -8.29 5.22 -7.70
C GLY A 152 -7.61 4.05 -7.03
N MET A 153 -8.42 3.24 -6.37
CA MET A 153 -8.02 2.13 -5.52
C MET A 153 -9.03 0.99 -5.65
N ARG A 154 -8.53 -0.24 -5.65
CA ARG A 154 -9.35 -1.45 -5.55
C ARG A 154 -8.83 -2.28 -4.37
N LEU A 155 -9.75 -2.70 -3.51
CA LEU A 155 -9.41 -3.52 -2.35
C LEU A 155 -9.52 -5.01 -2.70
N LYS A 156 -8.63 -5.80 -2.12
CA LYS A 156 -8.69 -7.26 -2.13
C LYS A 156 -8.40 -7.78 -0.73
N LEU A 157 -9.34 -8.53 -0.16
CA LEU A 157 -9.14 -9.17 1.14
C LEU A 157 -7.88 -10.06 1.09
N ASN A 158 -7.02 -9.92 2.09
CA ASN A 158 -5.85 -10.75 2.28
C ASN A 158 -6.05 -11.63 3.53
N ASP A 159 -6.51 -12.86 3.30
CA ASP A 159 -6.77 -13.85 4.35
C ASP A 159 -5.49 -14.32 5.07
N ALA A 160 -4.32 -14.22 4.41
CA ALA A 160 -3.05 -14.65 4.98
C ALA A 160 -2.47 -13.64 5.99
N LEU A 161 -2.84 -12.37 5.87
CA LEU A 161 -2.42 -11.28 6.77
C LEU A 161 -3.51 -10.93 7.80
N SER A 162 -4.74 -11.38 7.57
CA SER A 162 -5.85 -11.17 8.50
C SER A 162 -5.71 -12.09 9.71
N PRO A 163 -6.02 -11.61 10.94
CA PRO A 163 -5.96 -12.45 12.14
C PRO A 163 -6.84 -13.69 11.94
N SER A 164 -6.27 -14.89 12.09
CA SER A 164 -7.06 -16.11 12.09
C SER A 164 -8.07 -16.06 13.24
N LEU A 165 -9.37 -16.09 12.92
CA LEU A 165 -10.44 -16.23 13.91
C LEU A 165 -10.18 -17.51 14.73
N ILE A 166 -9.66 -17.36 15.95
CA ILE A 166 -9.61 -18.46 16.91
C ILE A 166 -11.05 -18.69 17.37
N ILE A 167 -11.73 -19.65 16.75
CA ILE A 167 -12.98 -20.19 17.27
C ILE A 167 -12.63 -20.90 18.58
N LYS A 168 -13.01 -20.31 19.71
CA LYS A 168 -13.00 -20.98 21.02
C LYS A 168 -14.24 -21.85 21.17
#